data_AF-A0A382MTQ3-F1
#
_entry.id   AF-A0A382MTQ3-F1
#
_cell.length_a   1.000
_cell.length_b   1.000
_cell.length_c   1.000
_cell.angle_alpha   90.00
_cell.angle_beta   90.00
_cell.angle_gamma   90.00
#
_symmetry.space_group_name_H-M   'P 1'
#
loop_
_entity.id
_entity.type
_entity.pdbx_description
1 polymer ?
#
loop_
_entity_poly.entity_id
_entity_poly.type
_entity_poly.pdbx_seq_one_letter_code
_entity_poly.pdbx_strand_id
1 'polypeptide(L)'
;VIQAKIEKRLQATTLAVLSDAETERIFVRPCNDSAHGDYQSNALISLAKQRQMNPRQLAEDIVSKLDVSDWCEPVEIAGPGFLNFRLRPNAVNNALNAALASKTPFINKV
;
A
#
# COMPACT_ATOMS: atom_id res chain seq x y z
N VAL A 1 -0.92 -4.39 -12.01
CA VAL A 1 -2.06 -3.56 -11.49
C VAL A 1 -1.56 -2.58 -10.42
N ILE A 2 -2.27 -1.47 -10.15
CA ILE A 2 -1.84 -0.42 -9.21
C ILE A 2 -1.64 -0.98 -7.79
N GLN A 3 -2.56 -1.81 -7.29
CA GLN A 3 -2.47 -2.47 -5.97
C GLN A 3 -1.10 -3.12 -5.73
N ALA A 4 -0.61 -3.94 -6.66
CA ALA A 4 0.68 -4.61 -6.52
C ALA A 4 1.88 -3.63 -6.48
N LYS A 5 1.75 -2.45 -7.10
CA LYS A 5 2.79 -1.41 -7.04
C LYS A 5 2.80 -0.74 -5.66
N ILE A 6 1.63 -0.42 -5.11
CA ILE A 6 1.48 0.11 -3.74
C ILE A 6 2.04 -0.89 -2.73
N GLU A 7 1.66 -2.17 -2.86
CA GLU A 7 2.13 -3.25 -1.99
C GLU A 7 3.66 -3.37 -2.00
N LYS A 8 4.27 -3.46 -3.20
CA LYS A 8 5.73 -3.52 -3.34
C LYS A 8 6.42 -2.30 -2.71
N ARG A 9 5.83 -1.10 -2.84
CA ARG A 9 6.43 0.10 -2.28
C ARG A 9 6.29 0.17 -0.76
N LEU A 10 5.16 -0.29 -0.22
CA LEU A 10 4.97 -0.43 1.22
C LEU A 10 5.94 -1.47 1.80
N GLN A 11 6.13 -2.60 1.13
CA GLN A 11 7.12 -3.62 1.50
C GLN A 11 8.54 -3.05 1.52
N ALA A 12 8.96 -2.40 0.44
CA ALA A 12 10.30 -1.80 0.33
C ALA A 12 10.54 -0.72 1.41
N THR A 13 9.55 0.14 1.65
CA THR A 13 9.63 1.18 2.68
C THR A 13 9.71 0.57 4.07
N THR A 14 8.92 -0.49 4.33
CA THR A 14 8.99 -1.21 5.60
C THR A 14 10.35 -1.85 5.83
N LEU A 15 10.93 -2.51 4.81
CA LEU A 15 12.26 -3.09 4.90
C LEU A 15 13.35 -2.03 5.14
N ALA A 16 13.20 -0.84 4.56
CA ALA A 16 14.15 0.25 4.77
C ALA A 16 14.10 0.83 6.19
N VAL A 17 12.96 0.76 6.88
CA VAL A 17 12.81 1.22 8.27
C VAL A 17 13.11 0.11 9.28
N LEU A 18 12.74 -1.12 8.96
CA LEU A 18 12.94 -2.33 9.77
C LEU A 18 13.68 -3.37 8.91
N SER A 19 15.01 -3.34 9.01
CA SER A 19 15.92 -4.10 8.11
C SER A 19 15.74 -5.62 8.14
N ASP A 20 15.09 -6.17 9.17
CA ASP A 20 14.83 -7.59 9.36
C ASP A 20 13.32 -7.93 9.34
N ALA A 21 12.48 -7.02 8.83
CA ALA A 21 11.05 -7.26 8.73
C ALA A 21 10.69 -8.35 7.70
N GLU A 22 9.79 -9.27 8.06
CA GLU A 22 9.17 -10.22 7.15
C GLU A 22 8.15 -9.50 6.24
N THR A 23 8.63 -8.85 5.18
CA THR A 23 7.76 -8.01 4.34
C THR A 23 6.81 -8.80 3.44
N GLU A 24 7.04 -10.10 3.25
CA GLU A 24 6.20 -10.99 2.43
C GLU A 24 4.76 -11.11 2.95
N ARG A 25 4.55 -10.80 4.23
CA ARG A 25 3.22 -10.79 4.87
C ARG A 25 2.53 -9.43 4.79
N ILE A 26 3.18 -8.43 4.19
CA ILE A 26 2.61 -7.11 4.00
C ILE A 26 1.79 -7.12 2.73
N PHE A 27 0.47 -7.13 2.92
CA PHE A 27 -0.48 -7.11 1.82
C PHE A 27 -1.27 -5.82 1.78
N VAL A 28 -1.58 -5.37 0.56
CA VAL A 28 -2.55 -4.32 0.27
C VAL A 28 -3.75 -4.97 -0.39
N ARG A 29 -4.94 -4.77 0.16
CA ARG A 29 -6.18 -5.44 -0.29
C ARG A 29 -7.21 -4.40 -0.73
N PRO A 30 -8.12 -4.72 -1.67
CA PRO A 30 -9.29 -3.89 -1.95
C PRO A 30 -10.05 -3.60 -0.66
N CYS A 31 -10.52 -2.36 -0.50
CA CYS A 31 -11.38 -2.02 0.62
C CYS A 31 -12.82 -2.48 0.36
N ASN A 32 -13.52 -2.85 1.42
CA ASN A 32 -14.94 -3.22 1.36
C ASN A 32 -15.86 -2.01 1.64
N ASP A 33 -15.30 -0.89 2.13
CA ASP A 33 -16.01 0.34 2.47
C ASP A 33 -15.34 1.53 1.78
N SER A 34 -16.08 2.25 0.96
CA SER A 34 -15.57 3.39 0.18
C SER A 34 -15.15 4.57 1.06
N ALA A 35 -15.61 4.64 2.31
CA ALA A 35 -15.15 5.61 3.29
C ALA A 35 -13.63 5.50 3.54
N HIS A 36 -13.08 4.28 3.46
CA HIS A 36 -11.66 4.01 3.71
C HIS A 36 -10.80 4.01 2.42
N GLY A 37 -11.37 4.42 1.29
CA GLY A 37 -10.66 4.48 0.00
C GLY A 37 -10.80 3.21 -0.84
N ASP A 38 -9.88 3.01 -1.78
CA ASP A 38 -9.93 1.92 -2.76
C ASP A 38 -9.18 0.68 -2.26
N TYR A 39 -8.09 0.90 -1.52
CA TYR A 39 -7.28 -0.16 -0.93
C TYR A 39 -6.98 0.13 0.54
N GLN A 40 -6.70 -0.93 1.29
CA GLN A 40 -6.25 -0.83 2.67
C GLN A 40 -5.14 -1.83 3.01
N SER A 41 -4.38 -1.55 4.07
CA SER A 41 -3.48 -2.50 4.71
C SER A 41 -3.53 -2.38 6.22
N ASN A 42 -3.58 -3.53 6.91
CA ASN A 42 -3.44 -3.65 8.35
C ASN A 42 -2.12 -4.33 8.75
N ALA A 43 -1.23 -4.59 7.79
CA ALA A 43 -0.07 -5.44 8.00
C ALA A 43 0.91 -4.85 9.03
N LEU A 44 1.04 -3.53 9.08
CA LEU A 44 1.89 -2.85 10.06
C LEU A 44 1.40 -3.03 11.50
N ILE A 45 0.10 -3.24 11.71
CA ILE A 45 -0.44 -3.53 13.04
C ILE A 45 0.08 -4.89 13.53
N SER A 46 -0.01 -5.91 12.67
CA SER A 46 0.47 -7.26 12.99
C SER A 46 1.99 -7.26 13.19
N LEU A 47 2.74 -6.56 12.33
CA LEU A 47 4.18 -6.42 12.44
C LEU A 47 4.61 -5.73 13.74
N ALA A 48 3.98 -4.61 14.08
CA ALA A 48 4.26 -3.90 15.33
C ALA A 48 4.00 -4.78 16.56
N LYS A 49 2.90 -5.53 16.57
CA LYS A 49 2.58 -6.48 17.66
C LYS A 49 3.65 -7.56 17.81
N GLN A 50 4.12 -8.13 16.71
CA GLN A 50 5.21 -9.13 16.74
C GLN A 50 6.51 -8.56 17.31
N ARG A 51 6.77 -7.27 17.07
CA ARG A 51 7.96 -6.55 17.53
C ARG A 51 7.77 -5.82 18.87
N GLN A 52 6.61 -5.97 19.52
CA GLN A 52 6.24 -5.26 20.76
C GLN A 52 6.35 -3.73 20.63
N MET A 53 6.09 -3.19 19.44
CA MET A 53 6.10 -1.76 19.13
C MET A 53 4.67 -1.18 19.17
N ASN A 54 4.55 0.14 19.30
CA ASN A 54 3.27 0.82 19.13
C ASN A 54 2.83 0.75 17.65
N PRO A 55 1.67 0.11 17.33
CA PRO A 55 1.19 -0.05 15.97
C PRO A 55 0.99 1.25 15.19
N ARG A 56 0.46 2.29 15.86
CA ARG A 56 0.17 3.56 15.21
C ARG A 56 1.46 4.34 14.95
N GLN A 57 2.38 4.36 15.90
CA GLN A 57 3.68 4.99 15.71
C GLN A 57 4.45 4.35 14.54
N LEU A 58 4.46 3.01 14.47
CA LEU A 58 5.09 2.33 13.34
C LEU A 58 4.43 2.71 12.01
N ALA A 59 3.10 2.78 11.97
CA ALA A 59 2.39 3.22 10.77
C ALA A 59 2.77 4.65 10.35
N GLU A 60 2.85 5.58 11.31
CA GLU A 60 3.26 6.97 11.08
C GLU A 60 4.71 7.05 10.56
N ASP A 61 5.65 6.33 11.18
CA ASP A 61 7.05 6.28 10.78
C ASP A 61 7.22 5.72 9.36
N ILE A 62 6.51 4.63 9.02
CA ILE A 62 6.53 4.06 7.67
C ILE A 62 5.91 5.03 6.65
N VAL A 63 4.72 5.57 6.94
CA VAL A 63 4.00 6.48 6.02
C VAL A 63 4.80 7.76 5.76
N SER A 64 5.54 8.27 6.74
CA SER A 64 6.41 9.45 6.57
C SER A 64 7.49 9.27 5.48
N LYS A 65 7.83 8.03 5.15
CA LYS A 65 8.83 7.65 4.14
C LYS A 65 8.23 6.99 2.90
N LEU A 66 6.91 6.74 2.90
CA LEU A 66 6.21 6.02 1.85
C LEU A 66 5.74 6.99 0.76
N ASP A 67 6.40 6.98 -0.40
CA ASP A 67 5.96 7.76 -1.55
C ASP A 67 5.08 6.96 -2.53
N VAL A 68 3.77 7.13 -2.42
CA VAL A 68 2.78 6.57 -3.35
C VAL A 68 2.05 7.66 -4.14
N SER A 69 2.61 8.87 -4.20
CA SER A 69 1.97 10.05 -4.80
C SER A 69 1.65 9.89 -6.29
N ASP A 70 2.41 9.03 -7.00
CA ASP A 70 2.16 8.60 -8.38
C ASP A 70 0.75 8.02 -8.60
N TRP A 71 0.18 7.41 -7.55
CA TRP A 71 -1.07 6.62 -7.65
C TRP A 71 -2.15 7.05 -6.68
N CYS A 72 -1.77 7.57 -5.52
CA CYS A 72 -2.66 7.81 -4.41
C CYS A 72 -2.69 9.27 -3.96
N GLU A 73 -3.81 9.67 -3.40
CA GLU A 73 -3.87 10.77 -2.43
C GLU A 73 -3.01 10.43 -1.20
N PRO A 74 -2.68 11.41 -0.33
CA PRO A 74 -1.95 11.13 0.91
C PRO A 74 -2.56 9.96 1.69
N VAL A 75 -1.71 9.04 2.17
CA VAL A 75 -2.15 7.85 2.88
C VAL A 75 -2.77 8.25 4.22
N GLU A 76 -3.98 7.80 4.47
CA GLU A 76 -4.68 8.06 5.73
C GLU A 76 -4.38 6.95 6.73
N ILE A 77 -4.11 7.32 7.99
CA ILE A 77 -3.88 6.39 9.10
C ILE A 77 -5.07 6.39 10.06
N ALA A 78 -5.88 5.33 9.98
CA ALA A 78 -7.06 5.16 10.81
C ALA A 78 -6.81 4.25 12.03
N GLY A 79 -7.47 4.59 13.15
CA GLY A 79 -7.47 3.79 14.37
C GLY A 79 -6.07 3.34 14.84
N PRO A 80 -5.83 2.04 15.07
CA PRO A 80 -4.55 1.53 15.56
C PRO A 80 -3.41 1.52 14.52
N GLY A 81 -3.62 1.97 13.28
CA GLY A 81 -2.60 1.92 12.23
C GLY A 81 -3.06 1.24 10.94
N PHE A 82 -4.36 1.31 10.62
CA PHE A 82 -4.85 0.93 9.29
C PHE A 82 -4.37 1.98 8.29
N LEU A 83 -3.76 1.52 7.20
CA LEU A 83 -3.38 2.37 6.08
C LEU A 83 -4.47 2.33 5.03
N ASN A 84 -5.03 3.48 4.72
CA ASN A 84 -6.11 3.66 3.75
C ASN A 84 -5.56 4.39 2.52
N PHE A 85 -5.76 3.81 1.34
CA PHE A 85 -5.23 4.32 0.06
C PHE A 85 -6.39 4.67 -0.86
N ARG A 86 -6.48 5.96 -1.22
CA ARG A 86 -7.41 6.46 -2.22
C ARG A 86 -6.68 6.75 -3.52
N LEU A 87 -7.12 6.16 -4.62
CA LEU A 87 -6.50 6.32 -5.93
C LEU A 87 -6.80 7.69 -6.51
N ARG A 88 -5.81 8.27 -7.18
CA ARG A 88 -6.01 9.45 -8.01
C ARG A 88 -6.76 9.04 -9.28
N PRO A 89 -7.76 9.82 -9.75
CA PRO A 89 -8.44 9.54 -11.02
C PRO A 89 -7.49 9.37 -12.20
N ASN A 90 -6.44 10.20 -12.27
CA ASN A 90 -5.43 10.12 -13.33
C ASN A 90 -4.64 8.81 -13.30
N ALA A 91 -4.35 8.26 -12.12
CA ALA A 91 -3.65 6.99 -12.00
C ALA A 91 -4.50 5.83 -12.56
N VAL A 92 -5.81 5.86 -12.27
CA VAL A 92 -6.78 4.90 -12.82
C VAL A 92 -6.85 5.02 -14.35
N ASN A 93 -7.02 6.25 -14.87
CA ASN A 93 -7.07 6.50 -16.31
C ASN A 93 -5.80 5.98 -17.02
N ASN A 94 -4.61 6.28 -16.47
CA ASN A 94 -3.34 5.81 -17.01
C ASN A 94 -3.26 4.27 -17.02
N ALA A 95 -3.70 3.61 -15.96
CA ALA A 95 -3.70 2.16 -15.89
C ALA A 95 -4.66 1.52 -16.89
N LEU A 96 -5.85 2.09 -17.11
CA LEU A 96 -6.82 1.63 -18.11
C LEU A 96 -6.26 1.79 -19.53
N ASN A 97 -5.71 2.96 -19.87
CA ASN A 97 -5.11 3.19 -21.19
C ASN A 97 -3.94 2.24 -21.44
N ALA A 98 -3.09 2.01 -20.44
CA ALA A 98 -1.99 1.04 -20.55
C ALA A 98 -2.49 -0.39 -20.77
N ALA A 99 -3.59 -0.79 -20.12
CA ALA A 99 -4.20 -2.09 -20.34
C ALA A 99 -4.80 -2.22 -21.75
N LEU A 100 -5.52 -1.19 -22.23
CA LEU A 100 -6.09 -1.18 -23.58
C LEU A 100 -5.04 -1.24 -24.68
N ALA A 101 -3.87 -0.65 -24.47
CA ALA A 101 -2.76 -0.69 -25.42
C ALA A 101 -1.96 -2.00 -25.40
N SER A 102 -2.15 -2.85 -24.37
CA SER A 102 -1.39 -4.08 -24.22
C SER A 102 -1.98 -5.22 -25.05
N LYS A 103 -1.13 -5.98 -25.74
CA LYS A 103 -1.54 -7.25 -26.38
C LYS A 103 -1.91 -8.33 -25.35
N THR A 104 -1.42 -8.21 -24.12
CA THR A 104 -1.59 -9.19 -23.04
C THR A 104 -1.78 -8.47 -21.69
N PRO A 105 -2.90 -7.76 -21.48
CA PRO A 105 -3.09 -6.86 -20.32
C PRO A 105 -3.09 -7.56 -18.96
N PHE A 106 -3.38 -8.88 -18.94
CA PHE A 106 -3.47 -9.67 -17.71
C PHE A 106 -2.25 -10.53 -17.43
N ILE A 107 -1.26 -10.54 -18.34
CA ILE A 107 -0.01 -11.27 -18.11
C ILE A 107 0.96 -10.33 -17.41
N ASN A 108 1.22 -10.60 -16.13
CA ASN A 108 2.36 -10.00 -15.44
C ASN A 108 3.63 -10.65 -16.01
N LYS A 109 4.41 -9.90 -16.78
CA LYS A 109 5.80 -10.29 -17.05
C LYS A 109 6.51 -10.28 -15.69
N VAL A 110 6.94 -11.46 -15.25
CA VAL A 110 7.78 -11.67 -14.08
C VAL A 110 9.09 -10.91 -14.26
#